data_AF-A0A672UMV8-F1
#
_entry.id   AF-A0A672UMV8-F1
#
_cell.length_a   1.000
_cell.length_b   1.000
_cell.length_c   1.000
_cell.angle_alpha   90.00
_cell.angle_beta   90.00
_cell.angle_gamma   90.00
#
_symmetry.space_group_name_H-M   'P 1'
#
loop_
_entity.id
_entity.type
_entity.pdbx_description
1 polymer ?
#
loop_
_entity_poly.entity_id
_entity_poly.type
_entity_poly.pdbx_seq_one_letter_code
_entity_poly.pdbx_strand_id
1 'polypeptide(L)'
;MRLAGAMRLVRFRGPGGPEPRLGLEVTPGGDALVDLSAAEPALPRSMREFLHTGTSGLAAAQRALESGGHRVPRGTVQLLAPVGDPEKVICVGLNYRDHCLEQDVKVPKEPIIFSKFPSAIIGPFDDIVHPEDSTEVDWEVELAAVVGKKGRHIEEASAMEHVVGFMVGNDVSARDWQMNRNGRQWLLGKTFDTFCPLGPALVTKEAVPDVHNLRISCSVNGRVMQDSNTNQLIFRLPRLIAWVSRFVTLVPGDILLTGTPPGVGCFRKPPVFLKVLSAGLRSRQRKRRKRGEPWGSPSCTGGTRSSGRAPSPRGGDKGDPPTAGTLKQRHAGASSSLSLSLKSILGHGWRLLKGRGAVSQTQCSPSACGDNRGAAGPLKPPYGSPTSPAGTPSPCPLPKRGSGGAPTSSGSSSPHRTSLSTMSSLQQSRGWQGWR
;
A
#
# COMPACT_ATOMS: atom_id res chain seq x y z
N MET A 1 6.00 28.73 11.00
CA MET A 1 4.96 27.69 10.88
C MET A 1 5.31 26.56 11.84
N ARG A 2 4.35 26.01 12.58
CA ARG A 2 4.53 24.74 13.31
C ARG A 2 4.63 23.63 12.25
N LEU A 3 5.60 22.71 12.37
CA LEU A 3 5.58 21.48 11.57
C LEU A 3 4.29 20.72 11.91
N ALA A 4 3.68 20.09 10.90
CA ALA A 4 2.47 19.31 11.11
C ALA A 4 2.78 18.11 12.04
N GLY A 5 1.82 17.74 12.89
CA GLY A 5 2.03 16.69 13.88
C GLY A 5 2.01 15.29 13.27
N ALA A 6 2.26 14.30 14.13
CA ALA A 6 2.01 12.89 13.85
C ALA A 6 0.52 12.68 13.50
N MET A 7 0.23 12.33 12.24
CA MET A 7 -1.14 12.17 11.74
C MET A 7 -1.34 10.83 11.03
N ARG A 8 -2.61 10.42 10.91
CA ARG A 8 -3.04 9.17 10.29
C ARG A 8 -4.17 9.45 9.31
N LEU A 9 -3.81 9.79 8.09
CA LEU A 9 -4.71 10.17 7.01
C LEU A 9 -5.43 8.93 6.46
N VAL A 10 -6.75 9.01 6.29
CA VAL A 10 -7.58 7.94 5.72
C VAL A 10 -8.45 8.47 4.60
N ARG A 11 -8.90 7.56 3.73
CA ARG A 11 -9.94 7.83 2.73
C ARG A 11 -11.10 6.88 2.99
N PHE A 12 -12.33 7.38 2.96
CA PHE A 12 -13.51 6.59 3.35
C PHE A 12 -14.77 6.98 2.57
N ARG A 13 -15.74 6.07 2.50
CA ARG A 13 -17.14 6.39 2.17
C ARG A 13 -17.94 6.44 3.46
N GLY A 14 -18.65 7.55 3.68
CA GLY A 14 -19.49 7.74 4.86
C GLY A 14 -20.96 7.40 4.59
N PRO A 15 -21.81 7.40 5.62
CA PRO A 15 -23.26 7.20 5.45
C PRO A 15 -23.94 8.30 4.62
N GLY A 16 -23.30 9.45 4.45
CA GLY A 16 -23.81 10.58 3.66
C GLY A 16 -23.67 10.46 2.13
N GLY A 17 -23.12 9.37 1.60
CA GLY A 17 -23.09 9.14 0.14
C GLY A 17 -21.96 8.23 -0.36
N PRO A 18 -21.98 7.87 -1.67
CA PRO A 18 -20.98 6.99 -2.28
C PRO A 18 -19.63 7.67 -2.54
N GLU A 19 -19.57 8.99 -2.43
CA GLU A 19 -18.37 9.77 -2.74
C GLU A 19 -17.23 9.52 -1.74
N PRO A 20 -15.99 9.28 -2.20
CA PRO A 20 -14.81 9.22 -1.35
C PRO A 20 -14.57 10.53 -0.60
N ARG A 21 -14.18 10.43 0.67
CA ARG A 21 -13.94 11.55 1.57
C ARG A 21 -12.60 11.37 2.28
N LEU A 22 -11.91 12.48 2.55
CA LEU A 22 -10.68 12.47 3.35
C LEU A 22 -11.03 12.57 4.83
N GLY A 23 -10.26 11.86 5.66
CA GLY A 23 -10.39 11.91 7.12
C GLY A 23 -9.09 11.59 7.84
N LEU A 24 -9.17 11.58 9.16
CA LEU A 24 -8.04 11.33 10.07
C LEU A 24 -8.46 10.32 11.14
N GLU A 25 -7.63 9.31 11.42
CA GLU A 25 -7.82 8.48 12.64
C GLU A 25 -7.42 9.29 13.87
N VAL A 26 -8.33 9.45 14.85
CA VAL A 26 -8.03 10.14 16.12
C VAL A 26 -7.00 9.37 16.94
N THR A 27 -7.13 8.05 16.93
CA THR A 27 -6.18 7.09 17.51
C THR A 27 -6.05 5.89 16.56
N PRO A 28 -4.91 5.17 16.54
CA PRO A 28 -4.73 4.01 15.67
C PRO A 28 -5.82 2.95 15.90
N GLY A 29 -6.68 2.72 14.91
CA GLY A 29 -7.80 1.78 15.03
C GLY A 29 -8.95 2.23 15.97
N GLY A 30 -8.98 3.50 16.37
CA GLY A 30 -10.02 4.06 17.25
C GLY A 30 -11.44 3.97 16.68
N ASP A 31 -12.43 4.15 17.55
CA ASP A 31 -13.87 4.07 17.25
C ASP A 31 -14.41 5.22 16.39
N ALA A 32 -13.67 6.32 16.27
CA ALA A 32 -14.06 7.51 15.51
C ALA A 32 -12.94 8.03 14.59
N LEU A 33 -13.36 8.66 13.49
CA LEU A 33 -12.52 9.42 12.57
C LEU A 33 -12.93 10.90 12.61
N VAL A 34 -12.01 11.81 12.32
CA VAL A 34 -12.37 13.19 11.94
C VAL A 34 -12.59 13.25 10.44
N ASP A 35 -13.76 13.73 10.03
CA ASP A 35 -14.13 13.98 8.64
C ASP A 35 -13.52 15.31 8.16
N LEU A 36 -12.27 15.23 7.69
CA LEU A 36 -11.51 16.37 7.15
C LEU A 36 -12.26 17.04 5.98
N SER A 37 -12.96 16.24 5.18
CA SER A 37 -13.82 16.71 4.09
C SER A 37 -15.05 17.52 4.54
N ALA A 38 -15.46 17.48 5.80
CA ALA A 38 -16.44 18.41 6.38
C ALA A 38 -15.77 19.54 7.18
N ALA A 39 -14.68 19.25 7.88
CA ALA A 39 -13.99 20.22 8.74
C ALA A 39 -13.27 21.33 7.94
N GLU A 40 -12.71 21.00 6.78
CA GLU A 40 -11.97 21.94 5.93
C GLU A 40 -12.49 21.84 4.47
N PRO A 41 -13.69 22.39 4.16
CA PRO A 41 -14.37 22.16 2.87
C PRO A 41 -13.64 22.67 1.63
N ALA A 42 -12.69 23.59 1.81
CA ALA A 42 -11.85 24.17 0.77
C ALA A 42 -10.65 23.28 0.37
N LEU A 43 -10.37 22.21 1.12
CA LEU A 43 -9.33 21.25 0.73
C LEU A 43 -9.80 20.35 -0.42
N PRO A 44 -8.86 19.87 -1.27
CA PRO A 44 -9.17 18.88 -2.29
C PRO A 44 -9.75 17.58 -1.72
N ARG A 45 -10.49 16.85 -2.55
CA ARG A 45 -11.20 15.62 -2.15
C ARG A 45 -10.42 14.34 -2.44
N SER A 46 -9.49 14.38 -3.42
CA SER A 46 -8.54 13.29 -3.64
C SER A 46 -7.34 13.41 -2.68
N MET A 47 -6.72 12.27 -2.35
CA MET A 47 -5.51 12.29 -1.52
C MET A 47 -4.33 12.86 -2.29
N ARG A 48 -4.22 12.59 -3.60
CA ARG A 48 -3.15 13.13 -4.44
C ARG A 48 -3.16 14.65 -4.47
N GLU A 49 -4.30 15.28 -4.73
CA GLU A 49 -4.41 16.75 -4.76
C GLU A 49 -4.24 17.36 -3.36
N PHE A 50 -4.76 16.71 -2.31
CA PHE A 50 -4.51 17.12 -0.93
C PHE A 50 -3.00 17.14 -0.63
N LEU A 51 -2.26 16.10 -1.01
CA LEU A 51 -0.79 16.06 -0.85
C LEU A 51 -0.06 17.11 -1.70
N HIS A 52 -0.61 17.54 -2.83
CA HIS A 52 -0.05 18.65 -3.63
C HIS A 52 -0.14 20.01 -2.91
N THR A 53 -1.05 20.20 -1.96
CA THR A 53 -1.07 21.42 -1.11
C THR A 53 0.13 21.47 -0.14
N GLY A 54 0.78 20.33 0.11
CA GLY A 54 1.96 20.24 0.97
C GLY A 54 1.69 20.63 2.41
N THR A 55 2.54 21.49 2.97
CA THR A 55 2.50 21.87 4.39
C THR A 55 1.24 22.62 4.80
N SER A 56 0.56 23.32 3.89
CA SER A 56 -0.67 24.06 4.20
C SER A 56 -1.86 23.15 4.47
N GLY A 57 -2.09 22.13 3.63
CA GLY A 57 -3.13 21.13 3.84
C GLY A 57 -2.82 20.21 5.02
N LEU A 58 -1.56 19.84 5.24
CA LEU A 58 -1.17 19.11 6.45
C LEU A 58 -1.42 19.94 7.73
N ALA A 59 -1.16 21.25 7.71
CA ALA A 59 -1.49 22.13 8.82
C ALA A 59 -3.02 22.31 9.01
N ALA A 60 -3.80 22.28 7.93
CA ALA A 60 -5.27 22.27 8.00
C ALA A 60 -5.81 20.97 8.60
N ALA A 61 -5.30 19.82 8.16
CA ALA A 61 -5.60 18.51 8.73
C ALA A 61 -5.26 18.43 10.23
N GLN A 62 -4.13 19.00 10.64
CA GLN A 62 -3.76 19.09 12.05
C GLN A 62 -4.76 19.93 12.87
N ARG A 63 -5.19 21.10 12.38
CA ARG A 63 -6.22 21.91 13.06
C ARG A 63 -7.56 21.20 13.15
N ALA A 64 -7.98 20.52 12.08
CA ALA A 64 -9.21 19.73 12.07
C ALA A 64 -9.16 18.63 13.15
N LEU A 65 -8.02 17.93 13.27
CA LEU A 65 -7.79 16.92 14.31
C LEU A 65 -7.85 17.52 15.73
N GLU A 66 -7.17 18.65 15.94
CA GLU A 66 -7.11 19.37 17.22
C GLU A 66 -8.46 19.97 17.65
N SER A 67 -9.32 20.34 16.70
CA SER A 67 -10.66 20.86 16.99
C SER A 67 -11.58 19.87 17.73
N GLY A 68 -11.31 18.56 17.58
CA GLY A 68 -12.15 17.50 18.09
C GLY A 68 -13.53 17.36 17.43
N GLY A 69 -13.89 18.25 16.48
CA GLY A 69 -15.17 18.27 15.77
C GLY A 69 -15.26 17.28 14.60
N HIS A 70 -16.36 17.37 13.84
CA HIS A 70 -16.62 16.59 12.62
C HIS A 70 -16.36 15.09 12.76
N ARG A 71 -16.69 14.50 13.92
CA ARG A 71 -16.46 13.09 14.20
C ARG A 71 -17.48 12.21 13.51
N VAL A 72 -17.00 11.17 12.83
CA VAL A 72 -17.83 10.08 12.28
C VAL A 72 -17.42 8.76 12.94
N PRO A 73 -18.37 7.91 13.37
CA PRO A 73 -18.05 6.58 13.90
C PRO A 73 -17.38 5.71 12.84
N ARG A 74 -16.22 5.13 13.14
CA ARG A 74 -15.47 4.23 12.24
C ARG A 74 -16.34 3.05 11.78
N GLY A 75 -17.18 2.53 12.68
CA GLY A 75 -18.10 1.42 12.36
C GLY A 75 -19.17 1.73 11.31
N THR A 76 -19.37 3.01 10.95
CA THR A 76 -20.35 3.43 9.94
C THR A 76 -19.74 3.81 8.58
N VAL A 77 -18.43 3.60 8.38
CA VAL A 77 -17.74 3.96 7.14
C VAL A 77 -17.05 2.76 6.48
N GLN A 78 -17.00 2.77 5.14
CA GLN A 78 -16.10 1.89 4.39
C GLN A 78 -14.76 2.59 4.24
N LEU A 79 -13.68 2.02 4.78
CA LEU A 79 -12.32 2.51 4.52
C LEU A 79 -11.85 2.07 3.13
N LEU A 80 -11.30 3.03 2.38
CA LEU A 80 -10.71 2.85 1.06
C LEU A 80 -9.17 2.89 1.16
N ALA A 81 -8.48 2.58 0.07
CA ALA A 81 -7.04 2.86 -0.05
C ALA A 81 -6.79 4.35 0.27
N PRO A 82 -5.86 4.71 1.18
CA PRO A 82 -5.60 6.10 1.56
C PRO A 82 -5.20 6.96 0.36
N VAL A 83 -4.34 6.41 -0.50
CA VAL A 83 -4.04 6.93 -1.84
C VAL A 83 -4.57 5.91 -2.83
N GLY A 84 -5.52 6.29 -3.68
CA GLY A 84 -6.07 5.41 -4.71
C GLY A 84 -6.25 6.08 -6.07
N ASP A 85 -5.57 7.20 -6.27
CA ASP A 85 -5.40 7.90 -7.54
C ASP A 85 -3.92 8.30 -7.79
N PRO A 86 -2.90 7.46 -7.45
CA PRO A 86 -1.51 7.80 -7.71
C PRO A 86 -1.22 7.85 -9.22
N GLU A 87 -0.24 8.64 -9.65
CA GLU A 87 0.23 8.56 -11.04
C GLU A 87 0.96 7.24 -11.33
N LYS A 88 1.61 6.66 -10.30
CA LYS A 88 2.44 5.46 -10.42
C LYS A 88 2.58 4.74 -9.08
N VAL A 89 2.54 3.41 -9.16
CA VAL A 89 2.95 2.50 -8.09
C VAL A 89 4.26 1.86 -8.54
N ILE A 90 5.36 2.32 -7.95
CA ILE A 90 6.72 1.84 -8.21
C ILE A 90 7.00 0.72 -7.20
N CYS A 91 7.57 -0.39 -7.65
CA CYS A 91 7.76 -1.60 -6.83
C CYS A 91 9.21 -2.08 -6.92
N VAL A 92 9.74 -2.68 -5.85
CA VAL A 92 11.14 -3.11 -5.76
C VAL A 92 11.26 -4.60 -5.48
N GLY A 93 11.85 -5.35 -6.42
CA GLY A 93 12.08 -6.78 -6.25
C GLY A 93 13.34 -7.11 -5.46
N LEU A 94 13.33 -8.25 -4.78
CA LEU A 94 14.49 -8.84 -4.09
C LEU A 94 15.19 -7.86 -3.12
N ASN A 95 14.43 -7.04 -2.41
CA ASN A 95 14.96 -5.98 -1.55
C ASN A 95 15.10 -6.36 -0.06
N TYR A 96 14.88 -7.62 0.31
CA TYR A 96 15.06 -8.12 1.68
C TYR A 96 16.20 -9.14 1.72
N ARG A 97 17.16 -8.95 2.64
CA ARG A 97 18.36 -9.81 2.76
C ARG A 97 17.97 -11.26 3.12
N ASP A 98 17.06 -11.41 4.06
CA ASP A 98 16.50 -12.69 4.50
C ASP A 98 15.63 -13.36 3.41
N HIS A 99 15.00 -12.60 2.52
CA HIS A 99 14.29 -13.13 1.35
C HIS A 99 15.24 -13.61 0.24
N CYS A 100 16.40 -12.97 0.06
CA CYS A 100 17.44 -13.49 -0.83
C CYS A 100 18.02 -14.82 -0.31
N LEU A 101 18.16 -14.96 1.02
CA LEU A 101 18.62 -16.20 1.66
C LEU A 101 17.59 -17.34 1.52
N GLU A 102 16.29 -17.07 1.61
CA GLU A 102 15.22 -18.06 1.37
C GLU A 102 15.29 -18.69 -0.03
N GLN A 103 15.68 -17.89 -1.04
CA GLN A 103 15.74 -18.31 -2.44
C GLN A 103 17.11 -18.87 -2.87
N ASP A 104 18.13 -18.81 -2.01
CA ASP A 104 19.53 -19.06 -2.36
C ASP A 104 20.03 -18.21 -3.56
N VAL A 105 19.63 -16.93 -3.59
CA VAL A 105 20.02 -15.98 -4.66
C VAL A 105 21.02 -14.94 -4.17
N LYS A 106 21.87 -14.48 -5.09
CA LYS A 106 22.79 -13.38 -4.85
C LYS A 106 22.01 -12.08 -4.62
N VAL A 107 22.33 -11.38 -3.53
CA VAL A 107 21.84 -10.02 -3.25
C VAL A 107 22.10 -9.12 -4.48
N PRO A 108 21.07 -8.43 -5.02
CA PRO A 108 21.25 -7.51 -6.14
C PRO A 108 22.26 -6.41 -5.83
N LYS A 109 22.98 -5.93 -6.86
CA LYS A 109 23.88 -4.77 -6.73
C LYS A 109 23.17 -3.42 -6.90
N GLU A 110 22.01 -3.44 -7.57
CA GLU A 110 21.19 -2.27 -7.86
C GLU A 110 19.71 -2.59 -7.64
N PRO A 111 18.84 -1.61 -7.31
CA PRO A 111 17.41 -1.84 -7.12
C PRO A 111 16.73 -2.34 -8.40
N ILE A 112 16.03 -3.48 -8.31
CA ILE A 112 15.23 -4.03 -9.41
C ILE A 112 13.85 -3.39 -9.37
N ILE A 113 13.59 -2.46 -10.30
CA ILE A 113 12.36 -1.66 -10.33
C ILE A 113 11.35 -2.24 -11.33
N PHE A 114 10.10 -2.33 -10.90
CA PHE A 114 8.92 -2.61 -11.74
C PHE A 114 7.74 -1.75 -11.28
N SER A 115 6.55 -1.98 -11.83
CA SER A 115 5.34 -1.22 -11.49
C SER A 115 4.10 -2.10 -11.39
N LYS A 116 3.08 -1.54 -10.75
CA LYS A 116 1.68 -1.97 -10.80
C LYS A 116 0.86 -0.81 -11.35
N PHE A 117 -0.22 -1.08 -12.09
CA PHE A 117 -1.12 -0.02 -12.53
C PHE A 117 -2.04 0.46 -11.38
N PRO A 118 -2.45 1.74 -11.35
CA PRO A 118 -3.40 2.23 -10.36
C PRO A 118 -4.74 1.48 -10.33
N SER A 119 -5.15 0.82 -11.43
CA SER A 119 -6.38 -0.02 -11.47
C SER A 119 -6.32 -1.23 -10.54
N ALA A 120 -5.13 -1.72 -10.20
CA ALA A 120 -4.96 -2.80 -9.23
C ALA A 120 -5.27 -2.39 -7.78
N ILE A 121 -5.43 -1.09 -7.49
CA ILE A 121 -5.55 -0.58 -6.12
C ILE A 121 -6.92 -0.84 -5.52
N ILE A 122 -6.93 -1.49 -4.36
CA ILE A 122 -8.11 -1.65 -3.50
C ILE A 122 -7.81 -1.28 -2.04
N GLY A 123 -8.85 -1.11 -1.24
CA GLY A 123 -8.75 -0.74 0.16
C GLY A 123 -8.22 -1.83 1.09
N PRO A 124 -8.05 -1.51 2.38
CA PRO A 124 -7.51 -2.42 3.40
C PRO A 124 -8.42 -3.60 3.75
N PHE A 125 -9.71 -3.54 3.37
CA PHE A 125 -10.73 -4.55 3.71
C PHE A 125 -11.57 -4.99 2.51
N ASP A 126 -11.25 -4.49 1.31
CA ASP A 126 -11.86 -4.95 0.07
C ASP A 126 -11.31 -6.34 -0.28
N ASP A 127 -12.07 -7.11 -1.05
CA ASP A 127 -11.68 -8.48 -1.41
C ASP A 127 -10.73 -8.51 -2.61
N ILE A 128 -9.68 -9.33 -2.52
CA ILE A 128 -8.82 -9.68 -3.66
C ILE A 128 -9.60 -10.66 -4.53
N VAL A 129 -9.68 -10.40 -5.83
CA VAL A 129 -10.27 -11.29 -6.82
C VAL A 129 -9.19 -12.26 -7.30
N HIS A 130 -9.38 -13.56 -7.09
CA HIS A 130 -8.58 -14.58 -7.74
C HIS A 130 -8.93 -14.60 -9.23
N PRO A 131 -8.00 -14.26 -10.15
CA PRO A 131 -8.27 -14.26 -11.58
C PRO A 131 -8.50 -15.68 -12.08
N GLU A 132 -9.17 -15.81 -13.23
CA GLU A 132 -9.37 -17.11 -13.89
C GLU A 132 -8.08 -17.57 -14.61
N ASP A 133 -7.22 -16.62 -15.00
CA ASP A 133 -5.97 -16.84 -15.74
C ASP A 133 -4.76 -17.33 -14.93
N SER A 134 -4.85 -17.40 -13.60
CA SER A 134 -3.75 -17.83 -12.71
C SER A 134 -4.24 -18.87 -11.72
N THR A 135 -3.34 -19.76 -11.32
CA THR A 135 -3.55 -20.73 -10.22
C THR A 135 -2.55 -20.55 -9.07
N GLU A 136 -1.60 -19.64 -9.23
CA GLU A 136 -0.47 -19.43 -8.33
C GLU A 136 -0.47 -18.03 -7.70
N VAL A 137 -1.62 -17.61 -7.16
CA VAL A 137 -1.77 -16.30 -6.50
C VAL A 137 -1.11 -16.31 -5.13
N ASP A 138 -0.18 -15.39 -4.90
CA ASP A 138 0.68 -15.30 -3.73
C ASP A 138 0.57 -13.94 -3.02
N TRP A 139 1.01 -13.89 -1.76
CA TRP A 139 1.03 -12.71 -0.90
C TRP A 139 2.44 -12.15 -0.75
N GLU A 140 2.54 -10.83 -0.62
CA GLU A 140 3.81 -10.13 -0.38
C GLU A 140 3.54 -8.91 0.49
N VAL A 141 3.64 -9.03 1.83
CA VAL A 141 3.47 -7.85 2.70
C VAL A 141 4.62 -6.88 2.49
N GLU A 142 4.32 -5.59 2.32
CA GLU A 142 5.32 -4.56 2.06
C GLU A 142 5.10 -3.29 2.89
N LEU A 143 6.21 -2.60 3.18
CA LEU A 143 6.17 -1.19 3.56
C LEU A 143 5.96 -0.37 2.29
N ALA A 144 4.86 0.40 2.24
CA ALA A 144 4.61 1.36 1.18
C ALA A 144 4.99 2.76 1.66
N ALA A 145 5.93 3.43 0.98
CA ALA A 145 6.24 4.84 1.20
C ALA A 145 5.48 5.71 0.20
N VAL A 146 4.97 6.85 0.66
CA VAL A 146 4.21 7.81 -0.18
C VAL A 146 4.99 9.10 -0.34
N VAL A 147 5.14 9.55 -1.59
CA VAL A 147 5.78 10.82 -1.92
C VAL A 147 4.85 11.98 -1.55
N GLY A 148 5.41 13.02 -0.93
CA GLY A 148 4.74 14.27 -0.55
C GLY A 148 5.28 15.53 -1.21
N LYS A 149 6.44 15.46 -1.88
CA LYS A 149 7.11 16.62 -2.51
C LYS A 149 7.63 16.19 -3.89
N LYS A 150 7.29 16.96 -4.93
CA LYS A 150 7.77 16.71 -6.30
C LYS A 150 9.31 16.76 -6.37
N GLY A 151 9.92 15.87 -7.14
CA GLY A 151 11.37 15.86 -7.33
C GLY A 151 11.86 14.95 -8.46
N ARG A 152 13.02 15.27 -9.02
CA ARG A 152 13.76 14.48 -10.03
C ARG A 152 15.25 14.70 -9.78
N HIS A 153 16.09 13.69 -9.97
CA HIS A 153 17.50 13.70 -9.54
C HIS A 153 17.64 14.11 -8.07
N ILE A 154 16.88 13.46 -7.19
CA ILE A 154 16.88 13.72 -5.75
C ILE A 154 18.14 13.10 -5.15
N GLU A 155 18.94 13.91 -4.46
CA GLU A 155 20.11 13.42 -3.73
C GLU A 155 19.70 12.50 -2.57
N GLU A 156 20.51 11.47 -2.32
CA GLU A 156 20.19 10.43 -1.32
C GLU A 156 20.02 11.04 0.08
N ALA A 157 20.79 12.07 0.43
CA ALA A 157 20.68 12.79 1.70
C ALA A 157 19.34 13.55 1.88
N SER A 158 18.73 14.05 0.80
CA SER A 158 17.46 14.80 0.85
C SER A 158 16.22 13.93 0.57
N ALA A 159 16.40 12.66 0.22
CA ALA A 159 15.32 11.76 -0.18
C ALA A 159 14.15 11.66 0.83
N MET A 160 14.42 11.67 2.14
CA MET A 160 13.38 11.59 3.17
C MET A 160 12.58 12.90 3.36
N GLU A 161 13.05 14.03 2.82
CA GLU A 161 12.21 15.23 2.69
C GLU A 161 11.05 15.00 1.72
N HIS A 162 11.25 14.13 0.72
CA HIS A 162 10.26 13.87 -0.32
C HIS A 162 9.17 12.88 0.08
N VAL A 163 9.33 12.20 1.21
CA VAL A 163 8.32 11.29 1.77
C VAL A 163 7.38 12.07 2.69
N VAL A 164 6.05 11.88 2.54
CA VAL A 164 5.05 12.37 3.53
C VAL A 164 4.81 11.34 4.62
N GLY A 165 4.83 10.05 4.29
CA GLY A 165 4.47 9.00 5.22
C GLY A 165 4.48 7.61 4.62
N PHE A 166 3.89 6.68 5.38
CA PHE A 166 3.95 5.24 5.15
C PHE A 166 2.58 4.59 5.34
N MET A 167 2.35 3.48 4.65
CA MET A 167 1.20 2.60 4.85
C MET A 167 1.60 1.13 4.63
N VAL A 168 0.71 0.18 4.95
CA VAL A 168 0.91 -1.22 4.58
C VAL A 168 0.45 -1.41 3.14
N GLY A 169 1.25 -2.13 2.36
CA GLY A 169 0.84 -2.68 1.06
C GLY A 169 0.91 -4.21 1.04
N ASN A 170 0.23 -4.80 0.07
CA ASN A 170 0.37 -6.21 -0.29
C ASN A 170 0.63 -6.30 -1.80
N ASP A 171 1.82 -6.74 -2.22
CA ASP A 171 2.15 -6.92 -3.63
C ASP A 171 1.67 -8.30 -4.14
N VAL A 172 0.35 -8.46 -4.21
CA VAL A 172 -0.28 -9.72 -4.65
C VAL A 172 0.26 -10.10 -6.03
N SER A 173 0.64 -11.37 -6.18
CA SER A 173 1.46 -11.86 -7.28
C SER A 173 0.93 -13.16 -7.87
N ALA A 174 0.62 -13.19 -9.17
CA ALA A 174 0.38 -14.40 -9.94
C ALA A 174 1.73 -14.97 -10.42
N ARG A 175 2.23 -16.00 -9.74
CA ARG A 175 3.62 -16.51 -9.92
C ARG A 175 3.83 -17.19 -11.26
N ASP A 176 2.83 -17.93 -11.73
CA ASP A 176 2.77 -18.52 -13.07
C ASP A 176 2.98 -17.47 -14.17
N TRP A 177 2.34 -16.30 -14.04
CA TRP A 177 2.55 -15.17 -14.95
C TRP A 177 3.89 -14.45 -14.73
N GLN A 178 4.30 -14.23 -13.48
CA GLN A 178 5.50 -13.49 -13.13
C GLN A 178 6.79 -14.20 -13.56
N MET A 179 6.86 -15.53 -13.38
CA MET A 179 8.08 -16.31 -13.54
C MET A 179 8.16 -17.01 -14.90
N ASN A 180 7.03 -17.53 -15.39
CA ASN A 180 7.01 -18.48 -16.51
C ASN A 180 6.46 -17.89 -17.83
N ARG A 181 5.96 -16.63 -17.82
CA ARG A 181 5.32 -15.98 -18.98
C ARG A 181 5.95 -14.61 -19.27
N ASN A 182 5.40 -13.90 -20.26
CA ASN A 182 5.66 -12.49 -20.56
C ASN A 182 7.16 -12.11 -20.68
N GLY A 183 8.00 -12.99 -21.25
CA GLY A 183 9.43 -12.73 -21.40
C GLY A 183 10.18 -12.47 -20.08
N ARG A 184 9.70 -13.06 -18.96
CA ARG A 184 10.20 -12.83 -17.58
C ARG A 184 9.98 -11.41 -17.05
N GLN A 185 9.18 -10.58 -17.72
CA GLN A 185 8.77 -9.26 -17.22
C GLN A 185 7.61 -9.41 -16.22
N TRP A 186 7.82 -8.96 -14.98
CA TRP A 186 6.90 -9.23 -13.87
C TRP A 186 5.54 -8.53 -13.96
N LEU A 187 5.41 -7.47 -14.77
CA LEU A 187 4.25 -6.58 -14.83
C LEU A 187 2.90 -7.32 -14.87
N LEU A 188 2.72 -8.28 -15.78
CA LEU A 188 1.44 -9.00 -15.92
C LEU A 188 1.12 -9.88 -14.71
N GLY A 189 2.12 -10.50 -14.08
CA GLY A 189 1.92 -11.24 -12.82
C GLY A 189 1.62 -10.35 -11.62
N LYS A 190 1.86 -9.04 -11.74
CA LYS A 190 1.77 -8.06 -10.65
C LYS A 190 0.57 -7.11 -10.78
N THR A 191 -0.08 -7.00 -11.94
CA THR A 191 -1.03 -5.91 -12.21
C THR A 191 -2.47 -6.31 -12.52
N PHE A 192 -2.88 -7.55 -12.21
CA PHE A 192 -4.32 -7.89 -12.17
C PHE A 192 -5.10 -6.93 -11.28
N ASP A 193 -6.36 -6.66 -11.61
CA ASP A 193 -7.23 -5.85 -10.76
C ASP A 193 -7.28 -6.45 -9.34
N THR A 194 -7.40 -5.57 -8.33
CA THR A 194 -7.30 -5.90 -6.89
C THR A 194 -5.94 -6.37 -6.36
N PHE A 195 -4.89 -6.52 -7.19
CA PHE A 195 -3.58 -7.01 -6.72
C PHE A 195 -2.73 -5.97 -5.97
N CYS A 196 -3.20 -4.74 -5.77
CA CYS A 196 -2.51 -3.72 -4.97
C CYS A 196 -3.37 -3.25 -3.76
N PRO A 197 -3.65 -4.09 -2.76
CA PRO A 197 -4.34 -3.64 -1.57
C PRO A 197 -3.47 -2.75 -0.68
N LEU A 198 -4.01 -1.61 -0.24
CA LEU A 198 -3.27 -0.56 0.48
C LEU A 198 -4.04 -0.03 1.70
N GLY A 199 -3.32 0.30 2.78
CA GLY A 199 -3.83 1.08 3.91
C GLY A 199 -3.50 0.50 5.29
N PRO A 200 -4.40 0.56 6.28
CA PRO A 200 -5.69 1.28 6.28
C PRO A 200 -5.58 2.79 6.40
N ALA A 201 -4.40 3.32 6.76
CA ALA A 201 -4.12 4.75 6.88
C ALA A 201 -2.74 5.08 6.31
N LEU A 202 -2.60 6.27 5.73
CA LEU A 202 -1.32 6.91 5.44
C LEU A 202 -0.85 7.60 6.73
N VAL A 203 0.17 7.02 7.35
CA VAL A 203 0.77 7.47 8.62
C VAL A 203 1.89 8.44 8.29
N THR A 204 1.82 9.69 8.76
CA THR A 204 2.88 10.67 8.45
C THR A 204 4.21 10.27 9.08
N LYS A 205 5.33 10.67 8.48
CA LYS A 205 6.67 10.25 8.94
C LYS A 205 6.99 10.67 10.37
N GLU A 206 6.41 11.77 10.84
CA GLU A 206 6.52 12.28 12.21
C GLU A 206 5.93 11.31 13.26
N ALA A 207 5.03 10.40 12.83
CA ALA A 207 4.48 9.35 13.66
C ALA A 207 5.30 8.04 13.65
N VAL A 208 6.43 7.99 12.94
CA VAL A 208 7.25 6.77 12.74
C VAL A 208 8.72 7.06 13.11
N PRO A 209 9.16 6.74 14.35
CA PRO A 209 10.49 7.11 14.84
C PRO A 209 11.67 6.55 14.04
N ASP A 210 11.58 5.29 13.58
CA ASP A 210 12.52 4.68 12.65
C ASP A 210 11.77 3.77 11.68
N VAL A 211 11.62 4.25 10.44
CA VAL A 211 10.97 3.49 9.35
C VAL A 211 11.73 2.22 8.97
N HIS A 212 13.03 2.15 9.26
CA HIS A 212 13.91 1.04 8.95
C HIS A 212 14.19 0.13 10.15
N ASN A 213 13.31 0.14 11.16
CA ASN A 213 13.30 -0.84 12.25
C ASN A 213 11.87 -1.26 12.65
N LEU A 214 10.97 -1.35 11.67
CA LEU A 214 9.56 -1.72 11.88
C LEU A 214 9.36 -3.22 11.67
N ARG A 215 8.77 -3.90 12.64
CA ARG A 215 8.29 -5.28 12.44
C ARG A 215 7.18 -5.28 11.37
N ILE A 216 7.31 -6.18 10.41
CA ILE A 216 6.37 -6.39 9.31
C ILE A 216 5.95 -7.88 9.28
N SER A 217 4.66 -8.15 9.07
CA SER A 217 4.13 -9.52 9.17
C SER A 217 2.88 -9.76 8.30
N CYS A 218 2.83 -10.91 7.62
CA CYS A 218 1.66 -11.40 6.89
C CYS A 218 1.02 -12.61 7.59
N SER A 219 -0.30 -12.76 7.52
CA SER A 219 -0.99 -13.95 8.01
C SER A 219 -2.11 -14.38 7.07
N VAL A 220 -2.11 -15.66 6.70
CA VAL A 220 -3.12 -16.27 5.82
C VAL A 220 -3.94 -17.26 6.64
N ASN A 221 -5.26 -17.09 6.65
CA ASN A 221 -6.19 -17.92 7.44
C ASN A 221 -5.77 -18.07 8.93
N GLY A 222 -5.29 -16.98 9.54
CA GLY A 222 -4.84 -16.92 10.93
C GLY A 222 -3.45 -17.51 11.21
N ARG A 223 -2.78 -18.09 10.21
CA ARG A 223 -1.39 -18.58 10.32
C ARG A 223 -0.43 -17.50 9.85
N VAL A 224 0.61 -17.20 10.63
CA VAL A 224 1.68 -16.29 10.22
C VAL A 224 2.46 -16.96 9.08
N MET A 225 2.61 -16.25 7.96
CA MET A 225 3.33 -16.74 6.77
C MET A 225 4.65 -16.00 6.57
N GLN A 226 4.65 -14.68 6.76
CA GLN A 226 5.83 -13.81 6.76
C GLN A 226 5.93 -13.10 8.12
N ASP A 227 7.13 -12.98 8.68
CA ASP A 227 7.42 -12.24 9.91
C ASP A 227 8.89 -11.80 9.89
N SER A 228 9.14 -10.50 9.75
CA SER A 228 10.49 -9.92 9.62
C SER A 228 10.48 -8.46 10.09
N ASN A 229 11.51 -7.69 9.73
CA ASN A 229 11.66 -6.29 10.08
C ASN A 229 12.24 -5.50 8.89
N THR A 230 11.80 -4.25 8.70
CA THR A 230 12.30 -3.35 7.64
C THR A 230 13.79 -3.01 7.77
N ASN A 231 14.45 -3.41 8.86
CA ASN A 231 15.91 -3.38 8.99
C ASN A 231 16.64 -4.34 8.02
N GLN A 232 15.94 -5.35 7.48
CA GLN A 232 16.43 -6.27 6.45
C GLN A 232 16.42 -5.69 5.02
N LEU A 233 15.89 -4.48 4.82
CA LEU A 233 15.91 -3.79 3.52
C LEU A 233 17.36 -3.59 3.02
N ILE A 234 17.68 -4.21 1.88
CA ILE A 234 18.99 -4.13 1.21
C ILE A 234 19.25 -2.70 0.73
N PHE A 235 18.30 -2.15 -0.04
CA PHE A 235 18.26 -0.75 -0.44
C PHE A 235 17.22 -0.04 0.41
N ARG A 236 17.68 0.82 1.31
CA ARG A 236 16.84 1.67 2.16
C ARG A 236 16.16 2.77 1.33
N LEU A 237 15.12 3.39 1.90
CA LEU A 237 14.29 4.40 1.23
C LEU A 237 15.10 5.55 0.60
N PRO A 238 16.14 6.11 1.26
CA PRO A 238 16.98 7.14 0.65
C PRO A 238 17.53 6.69 -0.71
N ARG A 239 18.15 5.51 -0.74
CA ARG A 239 18.73 4.91 -1.94
C ARG A 239 17.69 4.65 -3.02
N LEU A 240 16.52 4.12 -2.65
CA LEU A 240 15.45 3.81 -3.59
C LEU A 240 14.90 5.07 -4.26
N ILE A 241 14.61 6.12 -3.47
CA ILE A 241 14.07 7.40 -3.96
C ILE A 241 15.08 8.08 -4.87
N ALA A 242 16.35 8.17 -4.44
CA ALA A 242 17.43 8.72 -5.26
C ALA A 242 17.57 7.96 -6.58
N TRP A 243 17.62 6.63 -6.52
CA TRP A 243 17.72 5.74 -7.69
C TRP A 243 16.58 5.97 -8.69
N VAL A 244 15.33 5.84 -8.24
CA VAL A 244 14.14 5.97 -9.11
C VAL A 244 14.03 7.39 -9.69
N SER A 245 14.33 8.42 -8.90
CA SER A 245 14.21 9.82 -9.33
C SER A 245 15.17 10.23 -10.46
N ARG A 246 16.18 9.41 -10.78
CA ARG A 246 17.04 9.60 -11.97
C ARG A 246 16.27 9.38 -13.27
N PHE A 247 15.34 8.43 -13.25
CA PHE A 247 14.61 7.97 -14.43
C PHE A 247 13.25 8.66 -14.57
N VAL A 248 12.51 8.83 -13.47
CA VAL A 248 11.17 9.43 -13.46
C VAL A 248 11.06 10.60 -12.47
N THR A 249 10.22 11.58 -12.79
CA THR A 249 9.83 12.61 -11.81
C THR A 249 8.88 12.01 -10.80
N LEU A 250 9.23 12.07 -9.52
CA LEU A 250 8.33 11.76 -8.42
C LEU A 250 7.43 12.96 -8.13
N VAL A 251 6.16 12.72 -7.81
CA VAL A 251 5.13 13.72 -7.49
C VAL A 251 4.37 13.33 -6.21
N PRO A 252 3.75 14.29 -5.48
CA PRO A 252 2.92 13.97 -4.32
C PRO A 252 1.82 12.96 -4.66
N GLY A 253 1.69 11.92 -3.85
CA GLY A 253 0.78 10.80 -4.07
C GLY A 253 1.39 9.58 -4.78
N ASP A 254 2.61 9.66 -5.33
CA ASP A 254 3.28 8.43 -5.82
C ASP A 254 3.54 7.44 -4.68
N ILE A 255 3.49 6.15 -5.02
CA ILE A 255 3.66 5.06 -4.06
C ILE A 255 4.91 4.26 -4.44
N LEU A 256 5.76 3.99 -3.44
CA LEU A 256 6.89 3.08 -3.54
C LEU A 256 6.65 1.87 -2.62
N LEU A 257 6.35 0.73 -3.24
CA LEU A 257 6.34 -0.60 -2.62
C LEU A 257 7.79 -1.08 -2.52
N THR A 258 8.28 -1.28 -1.29
CA THR A 258 9.72 -1.36 -0.99
C THR A 258 10.33 -2.76 -1.05
N GLY A 259 9.58 -3.78 -1.45
CA GLY A 259 9.95 -5.19 -1.43
C GLY A 259 9.36 -5.94 -0.24
N THR A 260 9.37 -7.28 -0.34
CA THR A 260 8.75 -8.18 0.63
C THR A 260 9.77 -9.07 1.37
N PRO A 261 9.54 -9.39 2.67
CA PRO A 261 10.34 -10.34 3.44
C PRO A 261 10.10 -11.81 3.05
N PRO A 262 10.91 -12.77 3.54
CA PRO A 262 10.70 -14.20 3.29
C PRO A 262 9.37 -14.72 3.85
N GLY A 263 8.97 -15.90 3.37
CA GLY A 263 7.72 -16.56 3.73
C GLY A 263 6.59 -16.40 2.71
N VAL A 264 6.93 -15.92 1.50
CA VAL A 264 6.02 -15.95 0.33
C VAL A 264 5.68 -17.40 -0.03
N GLY A 265 4.52 -17.61 -0.64
CA GLY A 265 3.93 -18.91 -0.92
C GLY A 265 4.72 -19.80 -1.88
N CYS A 266 5.32 -19.23 -2.92
CA CYS A 266 6.02 -19.99 -3.97
C CYS A 266 7.30 -20.71 -3.50
N PHE A 267 8.05 -20.15 -2.55
CA PHE A 267 9.32 -20.73 -2.06
C PHE A 267 9.13 -21.69 -0.89
N ARG A 268 7.90 -21.88 -0.41
CA ARG A 268 7.58 -22.89 0.60
C ARG A 268 7.74 -24.30 0.01
N LYS A 269 8.00 -25.27 0.88
CA LYS A 269 8.15 -26.69 0.49
C LYS A 269 7.12 -27.52 1.26
N PRO A 270 6.02 -27.99 0.62
CA PRO A 270 5.58 -27.65 -0.74
C PRO A 270 5.09 -26.19 -0.88
N PRO A 271 4.96 -25.66 -2.11
CA PRO A 271 4.41 -24.33 -2.35
C PRO A 271 2.97 -24.17 -1.82
N VAL A 272 2.60 -22.96 -1.42
CA VAL A 272 1.27 -22.65 -0.88
C VAL A 272 0.74 -21.36 -1.49
N PHE A 273 -0.33 -21.44 -2.26
CA PHE A 273 -0.98 -20.28 -2.87
C PHE A 273 -2.30 -19.92 -2.19
N LEU A 274 -2.75 -18.67 -2.36
CA LEU A 274 -4.06 -18.21 -1.92
C LEU A 274 -5.17 -19.02 -2.61
N LYS A 275 -6.16 -19.46 -1.84
CA LYS A 275 -7.30 -20.24 -2.34
C LYS A 275 -8.60 -19.56 -1.93
N VAL A 276 -9.55 -19.52 -2.87
CA VAL A 276 -10.91 -19.06 -2.56
C VAL A 276 -11.53 -20.02 -1.55
N LEU A 277 -11.98 -19.49 -0.41
CA LEU A 277 -12.70 -20.29 0.58
C LEU A 277 -14.09 -20.63 0.01
N SER A 278 -14.32 -21.91 -0.31
CA SER A 278 -15.65 -22.37 -0.68
C SER A 278 -16.60 -22.19 0.51
N ALA A 279 -17.81 -21.67 0.25
CA ALA A 279 -18.73 -21.15 1.28
C ALA A 279 -19.24 -22.18 2.31
N GLY A 280 -18.89 -23.46 2.14
CA GLY A 280 -19.21 -24.55 3.07
C GLY A 280 -18.27 -24.65 4.28
N LEU A 281 -17.03 -24.17 4.22
CA LEU A 281 -16.04 -24.42 5.29
C LEU A 281 -16.00 -23.31 6.37
N ARG A 282 -17.17 -22.88 6.85
CA ARG A 282 -17.26 -22.20 8.14
C ARG A 282 -16.98 -23.21 9.25
N SER A 283 -15.73 -23.28 9.69
CA SER A 283 -15.35 -24.05 10.87
C SER A 283 -16.10 -23.51 12.10
N ARG A 284 -17.20 -24.19 12.45
CA ARG A 284 -17.90 -23.98 13.72
C ARG A 284 -17.01 -24.45 14.88
N GLN A 285 -15.98 -23.69 15.23
CA GLN A 285 -15.38 -23.72 16.58
C GLN A 285 -16.36 -23.10 17.59
N ARG A 286 -17.61 -23.58 17.60
CA ARG A 286 -18.57 -23.28 18.65
C ARG A 286 -18.19 -24.17 19.83
N LYS A 287 -17.38 -23.60 20.73
CA LYS A 287 -16.90 -24.22 21.98
C LYS A 287 -18.05 -25.01 22.61
N ARG A 288 -17.97 -26.35 22.57
CA ARG A 288 -19.03 -27.26 23.01
C ARG A 288 -19.10 -27.22 24.54
N ARG A 289 -19.71 -26.17 25.11
CA ARG A 289 -20.10 -26.15 26.54
C ARG A 289 -20.88 -27.43 26.77
N LYS A 290 -20.33 -28.34 27.59
CA LYS A 290 -21.12 -29.42 28.18
C LYS A 290 -22.33 -28.75 28.83
N ARG A 291 -23.54 -29.06 28.35
CA ARG A 291 -24.75 -28.71 29.09
C ARG A 291 -24.71 -29.57 30.34
N GLY A 292 -24.89 -28.94 31.51
CA GLY A 292 -25.17 -29.68 32.72
C GLY A 292 -26.47 -30.48 32.55
N GLU A 293 -26.58 -31.55 33.32
CA GLU A 293 -27.75 -32.40 33.38
C GLU A 293 -28.98 -31.63 33.91
N PRO A 294 -30.20 -32.09 33.60
CA PRO A 294 -31.40 -31.31 33.83
C PRO A 294 -31.84 -31.34 35.30
N TRP A 295 -32.23 -30.19 35.83
CA TRP A 295 -33.10 -30.13 37.00
C TRP A 295 -34.49 -30.64 36.61
N GLY A 296 -34.94 -31.71 37.27
CA GLY A 296 -36.27 -32.29 37.09
C GLY A 296 -37.30 -31.73 38.08
N SER A 297 -38.58 -31.95 37.76
CA SER A 297 -39.76 -31.75 38.60
C SER A 297 -40.92 -32.60 38.03
N PRO A 298 -41.92 -32.99 38.83
CA PRO A 298 -41.81 -33.60 40.15
C PRO A 298 -42.61 -34.92 40.22
N SER A 299 -42.32 -35.78 41.20
CA SER A 299 -43.26 -36.85 41.59
C SER A 299 -43.25 -37.08 43.11
N CYS A 300 -44.43 -37.33 43.65
CA CYS A 300 -44.64 -37.53 45.08
C CYS A 300 -44.31 -38.97 45.48
N THR A 301 -43.69 -39.17 46.65
CA THR A 301 -44.25 -39.92 47.81
C THR A 301 -43.19 -40.26 48.86
N GLY A 302 -43.56 -40.12 50.15
CA GLY A 302 -43.09 -40.96 51.26
C GLY A 302 -41.68 -40.77 51.84
N GLY A 303 -41.58 -40.71 53.17
CA GLY A 303 -40.41 -41.25 53.89
C GLY A 303 -39.62 -40.33 54.83
N THR A 304 -40.16 -40.08 56.03
CA THR A 304 -39.44 -40.06 57.34
C THR A 304 -38.12 -39.28 57.56
N ARG A 305 -38.15 -38.36 58.55
CA ARG A 305 -37.20 -38.15 59.70
C ARG A 305 -35.67 -38.02 59.41
N SER A 306 -34.87 -37.14 60.03
CA SER A 306 -35.07 -36.24 61.20
C SER A 306 -33.90 -35.24 61.40
N SER A 307 -34.17 -34.14 62.15
CA SER A 307 -33.28 -33.43 63.11
C SER A 307 -31.97 -32.72 62.67
N GLY A 308 -31.75 -31.49 63.21
CA GLY A 308 -30.42 -30.86 63.39
C GLY A 308 -30.18 -29.56 62.60
N ARG A 309 -30.82 -28.44 62.94
CA ARG A 309 -30.38 -27.39 63.90
C ARG A 309 -29.21 -26.49 63.42
N ALA A 310 -29.50 -25.19 63.34
CA ALA A 310 -28.60 -24.04 63.06
C ALA A 310 -27.69 -23.73 64.30
N PRO A 311 -26.80 -22.68 64.34
CA PRO A 311 -26.73 -21.49 63.47
C PRO A 311 -25.33 -20.90 63.12
N SER A 312 -25.38 -19.74 62.42
CA SER A 312 -24.38 -18.64 62.30
C SER A 312 -24.08 -17.97 63.69
N PRO A 313 -23.29 -16.89 63.89
CA PRO A 313 -22.71 -15.92 62.92
C PRO A 313 -21.36 -15.19 63.22
N ARG A 314 -20.93 -14.35 62.24
CA ARG A 314 -20.28 -12.99 62.33
C ARG A 314 -18.91 -12.75 63.02
N GLY A 315 -18.20 -11.75 62.44
CA GLY A 315 -17.10 -10.97 63.05
C GLY A 315 -15.72 -11.29 62.45
N GLY A 316 -14.82 -10.33 62.17
CA GLY A 316 -14.95 -8.87 62.20
C GLY A 316 -13.59 -8.15 62.32
N ASP A 317 -13.47 -7.00 61.66
CA ASP A 317 -12.51 -5.89 61.88
C ASP A 317 -11.07 -5.92 61.32
N LYS A 318 -10.43 -4.74 61.37
CA LYS A 318 -9.34 -4.21 60.51
C LYS A 318 -7.95 -4.23 61.19
N GLY A 319 -6.89 -3.97 60.39
CA GLY A 319 -5.61 -3.47 60.92
C GLY A 319 -4.45 -3.43 59.90
N ASP A 320 -4.06 -2.23 59.46
CA ASP A 320 -2.79 -1.88 58.78
C ASP A 320 -2.06 -0.82 59.65
N PRO A 321 -0.76 -0.51 59.46
CA PRO A 321 0.40 -1.32 59.04
C PRO A 321 1.55 -1.19 60.09
N PRO A 322 2.83 -1.49 59.77
CA PRO A 322 3.76 -0.37 59.54
C PRO A 322 4.87 -0.61 58.48
N THR A 323 5.87 0.27 58.45
CA THR A 323 6.67 0.72 57.29
C THR A 323 8.06 0.12 57.08
N ALA A 324 8.50 0.22 55.80
CA ALA A 324 9.85 0.52 55.30
C ALA A 324 10.94 -0.58 55.26
N GLY A 325 11.36 -0.90 54.02
CA GLY A 325 12.60 -1.61 53.68
C GLY A 325 12.98 -1.32 52.22
N THR A 326 13.99 -0.47 52.01
CA THR A 326 14.29 0.16 50.71
C THR A 326 15.16 -0.71 49.80
N LEU A 327 14.80 -0.89 48.53
CA LEU A 327 15.81 -1.08 47.47
C LEU A 327 15.37 -0.45 46.14
N LYS A 328 16.24 0.38 45.56
CA LYS A 328 16.00 1.07 44.28
C LYS A 328 16.22 0.13 43.10
N GLN A 329 15.24 0.00 42.20
CA GLN A 329 15.52 -0.29 40.79
C GLN A 329 15.03 0.87 39.91
N ARG A 330 15.85 1.21 38.92
CA ARG A 330 15.70 2.41 38.09
C ARG A 330 14.67 2.18 36.99
N HIS A 331 13.92 3.23 36.66
CA HIS A 331 13.11 3.26 35.44
C HIS A 331 14.00 3.05 34.20
N ALA A 332 13.71 1.99 33.44
CA ALA A 332 14.04 1.92 32.02
C ALA A 332 12.77 2.28 31.24
N GLY A 333 12.87 3.23 30.31
CA GLY A 333 11.71 3.77 29.59
C GLY A 333 11.02 2.72 28.73
N ALA A 334 9.69 2.69 28.78
CA ALA A 334 8.87 1.91 27.85
C ALA A 334 8.98 2.53 26.45
N SER A 335 9.89 2.00 25.62
CA SER A 335 9.91 2.28 24.19
C SER A 335 8.65 1.68 23.56
N SER A 336 7.75 2.55 23.12
CA SER A 336 6.51 2.16 22.41
C SER A 336 6.86 1.68 21.00
N SER A 337 7.14 0.39 20.87
CA SER A 337 7.42 -0.25 19.58
C SER A 337 6.17 -0.24 18.68
N LEU A 338 6.12 0.72 17.76
CA LEU A 338 5.10 0.80 16.71
C LEU A 338 5.26 -0.40 15.75
N SER A 339 4.46 -1.44 15.95
CA SER A 339 4.40 -2.57 15.02
C SER A 339 3.55 -2.23 13.80
N LEU A 340 4.10 -2.35 12.59
CA LEU A 340 3.30 -2.49 11.36
C LEU A 340 2.76 -3.92 11.27
N SER A 341 1.78 -4.22 12.13
CA SER A 341 1.06 -5.48 12.10
C SER A 341 -0.40 -5.25 11.70
N LEU A 342 -0.89 -6.07 10.76
CA LEU A 342 -2.33 -6.23 10.48
C LEU A 342 -3.17 -6.62 11.71
N LYS A 343 -2.54 -6.89 12.87
CA LYS A 343 -3.21 -7.24 14.12
C LYS A 343 -3.70 -6.06 14.97
N SER A 344 -3.26 -4.82 14.73
CA SER A 344 -3.64 -3.69 15.62
C SER A 344 -5.01 -3.07 15.32
N ILE A 345 -5.70 -3.48 14.25
CA ILE A 345 -7.03 -2.97 13.90
C ILE A 345 -7.96 -4.11 13.49
N LEU A 346 -8.85 -4.52 14.41
CA LEU A 346 -10.12 -5.25 14.16
C LEU A 346 -10.08 -6.48 13.21
N GLY A 347 -9.05 -7.32 13.27
CA GLY A 347 -9.14 -8.74 12.90
C GLY A 347 -9.70 -9.09 11.51
N HIS A 348 -9.64 -8.18 10.54
CA HIS A 348 -10.14 -8.33 9.19
C HIS A 348 -9.00 -7.97 8.25
N GLY A 349 -8.28 -8.99 7.76
CA GLY A 349 -7.40 -8.82 6.59
C GLY A 349 -8.18 -9.04 5.30
N TRP A 350 -7.51 -8.79 4.17
CA TRP A 350 -8.03 -9.10 2.83
C TRP A 350 -8.51 -10.55 2.73
N ARG A 351 -9.63 -10.74 2.02
CA ARG A 351 -10.16 -12.07 1.70
C ARG A 351 -10.01 -12.30 0.20
N LEU A 352 -10.09 -13.57 -0.21
CA LEU A 352 -9.98 -13.95 -1.61
C LEU A 352 -11.33 -14.43 -2.13
N LEU A 353 -11.88 -13.71 -3.12
CA LEU A 353 -13.07 -14.09 -3.87
C LEU A 353 -12.69 -14.80 -5.17
N LYS A 354 -13.62 -15.60 -5.71
CA LYS A 354 -13.48 -16.12 -7.08
C LYS A 354 -13.87 -15.02 -8.06
N GLY A 355 -13.04 -14.79 -9.07
CA GLY A 355 -13.47 -14.09 -10.28
C GLY A 355 -14.75 -14.72 -10.82
N ARG A 356 -15.70 -13.87 -11.21
CA ARG A 356 -16.78 -14.25 -12.11
C ARG A 356 -16.61 -13.39 -13.36
N GLY A 357 -16.29 -14.01 -14.50
CA GLY A 357 -16.45 -13.34 -15.78
C GLY A 357 -17.83 -12.67 -15.89
N ALA A 358 -17.85 -11.36 -16.11
CA ALA A 358 -19.07 -10.58 -16.19
C ALA A 358 -19.75 -10.79 -17.55
N VAL A 359 -20.53 -11.85 -17.67
CA VAL A 359 -21.50 -11.99 -18.77
C VAL A 359 -22.74 -11.16 -18.40
N SER A 360 -22.84 -9.95 -18.94
CA SER A 360 -24.07 -9.15 -18.84
C SER A 360 -25.13 -9.69 -19.80
N GLN A 361 -25.86 -10.73 -19.38
CA GLN A 361 -27.25 -10.88 -19.84
C GLN A 361 -28.15 -10.05 -18.94
N THR A 362 -28.41 -8.82 -19.36
CA THR A 362 -29.52 -8.00 -18.85
C THR A 362 -30.41 -7.63 -20.02
N GLN A 363 -31.61 -8.19 -20.05
CA GLN A 363 -32.68 -7.72 -20.92
C GLN A 363 -33.09 -6.31 -20.49
N CYS A 364 -33.20 -5.39 -21.44
CA CYS A 364 -33.98 -4.17 -21.31
C CYS A 364 -34.84 -4.01 -22.58
N SER A 365 -36.15 -4.12 -22.44
CA SER A 365 -37.10 -3.84 -23.51
C SER A 365 -37.29 -2.33 -23.70
N PRO A 366 -37.29 -1.80 -24.95
CA PRO A 366 -37.76 -0.45 -25.22
C PRO A 366 -39.25 -0.46 -25.60
N SER A 367 -40.05 0.32 -24.89
CA SER A 367 -41.45 0.59 -25.24
C SER A 367 -41.63 2.01 -25.77
N ALA A 368 -41.63 2.19 -27.09
CA ALA A 368 -42.27 3.30 -27.80
C ALA A 368 -42.22 3.03 -29.32
N CYS A 369 -43.31 2.53 -29.90
CA CYS A 369 -43.48 2.55 -31.35
C CYS A 369 -43.87 3.96 -31.78
N GLY A 370 -43.09 4.54 -32.70
CA GLY A 370 -43.56 5.59 -33.61
C GLY A 370 -43.65 5.00 -35.01
N ASP A 371 -44.82 5.10 -35.64
CA ASP A 371 -45.03 4.67 -37.02
C ASP A 371 -44.14 5.46 -38.00
N ASN A 372 -43.47 4.76 -38.92
CA ASN A 372 -43.57 5.14 -40.33
C ASN A 372 -43.17 4.01 -41.29
N ARG A 373 -43.81 3.98 -42.46
CA ARG A 373 -43.66 2.95 -43.50
C ARG A 373 -42.64 3.39 -44.56
N GLY A 374 -41.85 2.46 -45.11
CA GLY A 374 -40.92 2.77 -46.22
C GLY A 374 -40.30 1.52 -46.87
N ALA A 375 -40.61 1.30 -48.14
CA ALA A 375 -40.43 0.05 -48.90
C ALA A 375 -39.00 -0.28 -49.43
N ALA A 376 -38.87 -1.52 -49.96
CA ALA A 376 -37.81 -2.07 -50.83
C ALA A 376 -36.39 -2.24 -50.22
N GLY A 377 -35.54 -3.20 -50.62
CA GLY A 377 -35.61 -4.33 -51.57
C GLY A 377 -34.30 -5.16 -51.49
N PRO A 378 -34.22 -6.41 -52.01
CA PRO A 378 -33.12 -7.35 -51.69
C PRO A 378 -32.00 -7.42 -52.75
N LEU A 379 -30.81 -7.97 -52.40
CA LEU A 379 -30.04 -8.94 -53.24
C LEU A 379 -28.75 -9.49 -52.56
N LYS A 380 -28.06 -10.41 -53.23
CA LYS A 380 -27.12 -11.46 -52.72
C LYS A 380 -25.60 -11.20 -53.03
N PRO A 381 -24.65 -12.00 -52.46
CA PRO A 381 -23.20 -11.78 -52.54
C PRO A 381 -22.49 -12.55 -53.68
N PRO A 382 -21.16 -12.37 -53.87
CA PRO A 382 -20.25 -13.53 -54.05
C PRO A 382 -18.80 -13.42 -53.50
N TYR A 383 -18.15 -14.59 -53.36
CA TYR A 383 -16.72 -15.05 -53.50
C TYR A 383 -15.57 -14.03 -53.75
N GLY A 384 -14.27 -14.30 -53.52
CA GLY A 384 -13.50 -15.51 -53.12
C GLY A 384 -11.96 -15.25 -53.18
N SER A 385 -11.11 -16.22 -52.76
CA SER A 385 -9.62 -16.10 -52.63
C SER A 385 -8.83 -16.18 -53.95
N PRO A 386 -7.52 -15.80 -54.00
CA PRO A 386 -6.44 -16.82 -54.03
C PRO A 386 -5.00 -16.45 -53.50
N THR A 387 -4.25 -17.50 -53.11
CA THR A 387 -2.78 -17.79 -53.18
C THR A 387 -1.64 -16.77 -52.96
N SER A 388 -0.61 -17.22 -52.22
CA SER A 388 0.74 -16.63 -51.92
C SER A 388 1.81 -16.96 -53.02
N PRO A 389 3.16 -16.69 -52.91
CA PRO A 389 3.97 -16.22 -51.76
C PRO A 389 5.19 -15.26 -52.00
N ALA A 390 5.87 -14.94 -50.88
CA ALA A 390 7.29 -14.57 -50.70
C ALA A 390 7.84 -13.18 -51.14
N GLY A 391 8.42 -12.46 -50.17
CA GLY A 391 9.25 -11.26 -50.37
C GLY A 391 9.77 -10.67 -49.05
N THR A 392 11.09 -10.55 -48.90
CA THR A 392 11.77 -10.02 -47.69
C THR A 392 11.74 -8.49 -47.62
N PRO A 393 11.56 -7.87 -46.42
CA PRO A 393 11.66 -6.42 -46.27
C PRO A 393 13.10 -5.94 -45.99
N SER A 394 13.60 -5.03 -46.82
CA SER A 394 14.83 -4.26 -46.58
C SER A 394 14.52 -2.90 -45.91
N PRO A 395 15.43 -2.32 -45.09
CA PRO A 395 15.13 -1.13 -44.29
C PRO A 395 15.31 0.20 -45.03
N CYS A 396 14.54 1.22 -44.62
CA CYS A 396 14.62 2.59 -45.13
C CYS A 396 15.94 3.30 -44.74
N PRO A 397 16.57 4.08 -45.65
CA PRO A 397 17.72 4.92 -45.32
C PRO A 397 17.34 6.32 -44.81
N LEU A 398 18.14 6.84 -43.87
CA LEU A 398 18.07 8.23 -43.38
C LEU A 398 18.71 9.22 -44.36
N PRO A 399 18.25 10.48 -44.44
CA PRO A 399 18.84 11.50 -45.32
C PRO A 399 20.18 12.05 -44.78
N LYS A 400 21.12 12.29 -45.69
CA LYS A 400 22.46 12.85 -45.40
C LYS A 400 22.43 14.37 -45.22
N ARG A 401 23.35 14.90 -44.40
CA ARG A 401 23.61 16.34 -44.24
C ARG A 401 24.34 16.91 -45.47
N GLY A 402 23.91 18.08 -45.93
CA GLY A 402 24.67 18.94 -46.84
C GLY A 402 25.63 19.88 -46.09
N SER A 403 26.62 20.41 -46.81
CA SER A 403 27.77 21.15 -46.28
C SER A 403 27.90 22.57 -46.83
N GLY A 404 28.47 23.48 -46.03
CA GLY A 404 29.24 24.63 -46.53
C GLY A 404 28.64 26.03 -46.26
N GLY A 405 29.52 26.97 -45.89
CA GLY A 405 29.21 28.41 -45.81
C GLY A 405 29.69 29.08 -44.51
N ALA A 406 30.83 29.76 -44.56
CA ALA A 406 31.25 30.71 -43.51
C ALA A 406 30.53 32.06 -43.65
N PRO A 407 30.65 32.96 -42.66
CA PRO A 407 31.23 34.26 -43.04
C PRO A 407 32.19 34.88 -42.01
N THR A 408 32.86 35.94 -42.46
CA THR A 408 33.86 36.77 -41.77
C THR A 408 33.25 37.96 -41.00
N SER A 409 34.13 38.71 -40.33
CA SER A 409 33.86 39.71 -39.29
C SER A 409 33.56 41.16 -39.71
N SER A 410 32.74 41.84 -38.92
CA SER A 410 32.85 43.27 -38.52
C SER A 410 31.97 43.47 -37.26
N GLY A 411 32.13 44.46 -36.37
CA GLY A 411 33.12 45.52 -36.20
C GLY A 411 32.51 46.67 -35.35
N SER A 412 33.27 47.26 -34.41
CA SER A 412 32.87 48.35 -33.45
C SER A 412 31.87 47.96 -32.33
N SER A 413 31.90 48.53 -31.12
CA SER A 413 32.93 49.34 -30.41
C SER A 413 32.71 49.32 -28.87
N SER A 414 33.81 49.40 -28.12
CA SER A 414 33.90 49.58 -26.65
C SER A 414 33.85 51.09 -26.29
N PRO A 415 34.18 51.63 -25.07
CA PRO A 415 34.70 50.99 -23.83
C PRO A 415 34.25 51.57 -22.46
N HIS A 416 34.57 50.87 -21.35
CA HIS A 416 35.51 51.34 -20.29
C HIS A 416 35.66 50.29 -19.14
N ARG A 417 36.90 49.84 -18.81
CA ARG A 417 37.75 50.17 -17.62
C ARG A 417 37.17 49.71 -16.26
N THR A 418 37.88 49.16 -15.25
CA THR A 418 39.27 48.67 -14.97
C THR A 418 39.20 47.82 -13.66
N SER A 419 40.19 47.11 -13.08
CA SER A 419 41.63 46.82 -13.31
C SER A 419 42.02 45.58 -12.46
N LEU A 420 42.68 44.55 -13.01
CA LEU A 420 44.13 44.23 -12.83
C LEU A 420 44.70 44.15 -11.40
N SER A 421 45.04 42.93 -10.95
CA SER A 421 46.32 42.50 -10.30
C SER A 421 46.22 41.00 -9.95
N THR A 422 46.91 40.05 -10.59
CA THR A 422 48.35 39.65 -10.60
C THR A 422 48.90 39.02 -9.32
N MET A 423 48.99 37.68 -9.28
CA MET A 423 50.18 36.81 -9.05
C MET A 423 49.72 35.33 -9.26
N SER A 424 50.33 34.48 -10.10
CA SER A 424 51.68 33.87 -10.02
C SER A 424 51.83 32.95 -8.79
N SER A 425 52.15 31.65 -8.84
CA SER A 425 52.66 30.79 -9.93
C SER A 425 52.47 29.27 -9.69
N LEU A 426 52.60 28.47 -10.76
CA LEU A 426 53.16 27.10 -10.86
C LEU A 426 53.00 26.09 -9.69
N GLN A 427 52.33 24.95 -9.94
CA GLN A 427 53.06 23.71 -10.32
C GLN A 427 52.18 22.52 -10.78
N GLN A 428 52.71 21.86 -11.83
CA GLN A 428 52.64 20.43 -12.18
C GLN A 428 51.35 19.75 -12.66
N SER A 429 51.60 18.89 -13.64
CA SER A 429 50.66 18.16 -14.49
C SER A 429 50.68 16.65 -14.20
N ARG A 430 49.54 16.00 -14.46
CA ARG A 430 49.28 14.59 -14.83
C ARG A 430 47.75 14.47 -14.73
N GLY A 431 46.95 14.19 -15.76
CA GLY A 431 47.21 13.40 -16.96
C GLY A 431 46.12 12.33 -17.00
N TRP A 432 45.00 12.61 -17.68
CA TRP A 432 43.86 11.71 -17.75
C TRP A 432 43.37 11.55 -19.20
N GLN A 433 43.58 10.36 -19.74
CA GLN A 433 42.85 9.84 -20.91
C GLN A 433 41.51 9.28 -20.35
N GLY A 434 40.36 9.38 -21.01
CA GLY A 434 40.12 9.48 -22.44
C GLY A 434 39.64 8.12 -22.95
N TRP A 435 38.32 7.90 -22.92
CA TRP A 435 37.66 6.73 -23.51
C TRP A 435 36.47 7.16 -24.37
N ARG A 436 36.28 6.42 -25.47
CA ARG A 436 35.19 6.56 -26.45
C ARG A 436 34.04 5.62 -26.10
#